data_AF-A0A0U1E1L6-F1
#
_entry.id   AF-A0A0U1E1L6-F1
#
_cell.length_a   1.000
_cell.length_b   1.000
_cell.length_c   1.000
_cell.angle_alpha   90.00
_cell.angle_beta   90.00
_cell.angle_gamma   90.00
#
_symmetry.space_group_name_H-M   'P 1'
#
loop_
_entity.id
_entity.type
_entity.pdbx_description
1 polymer ?
#
loop_
_entity_poly.entity_id
_entity_poly.type
_entity_poly.pdbx_seq_one_letter_code
_entity_poly.pdbx_strand_id
1 'polypeptide(L)'
;MALATSQDVVDRLGRPLSTDETARVTGLLDEASVMVEGWMRCVPDPVPDAVKIVVSRMVARVLAVGGADNAPEPGVSQLQATMGIFGVNRSYSSDATSGGVWLTKQDKATLRPFGCRGRVGNVGTSKW
;
A
#
# COMPACT_ATOMS: atom_id res chain seq x y z
N MET A 1 -13.22 -8.83 5.38
CA MET A 1 -14.21 -7.87 4.86
C MET A 1 -13.42 -6.67 4.36
N ALA A 2 -13.72 -6.15 3.17
CA ALA A 2 -12.94 -5.06 2.62
C ALA A 2 -13.03 -3.78 3.47
N LEU A 3 -11.88 -3.18 3.76
CA LEU A 3 -11.75 -1.92 4.52
C LEU A 3 -12.04 -0.67 3.67
N ALA A 4 -12.20 -0.83 2.35
CA ALA A 4 -12.57 0.21 1.41
C ALA A 4 -13.53 -0.35 0.35
N THR A 5 -14.24 0.52 -0.35
CA THR A 5 -15.22 0.18 -1.38
C THR A 5 -14.64 0.29 -2.79
N SER A 6 -15.32 -0.30 -3.78
CA SER A 6 -15.00 -0.09 -5.19
C SER A 6 -15.16 1.37 -5.62
N GLN A 7 -16.08 2.12 -5.01
CA GLN A 7 -16.24 3.55 -5.27
C GLN A 7 -15.00 4.34 -4.84
N ASP A 8 -14.40 4.03 -3.69
CA ASP A 8 -13.15 4.67 -3.25
C ASP A 8 -12.01 4.46 -4.26
N VAL A 9 -12.01 3.34 -4.98
CA VAL A 9 -11.04 3.03 -6.04
C VAL A 9 -11.33 3.84 -7.31
N VAL A 10 -12.61 3.97 -7.70
CA VAL A 10 -13.04 4.80 -8.84
C VAL A 10 -12.65 6.27 -8.61
N ASP A 11 -12.99 6.80 -7.44
CA ASP A 11 -12.70 8.19 -7.07
C ASP A 11 -11.18 8.45 -7.07
N ARG A 12 -10.38 7.43 -6.73
CA ARG A 12 -8.91 7.50 -6.76
C ARG A 12 -8.35 7.48 -8.18
N LEU A 13 -8.89 6.60 -9.03
CA LEU A 13 -8.45 6.47 -10.42
C LEU A 13 -8.86 7.68 -11.26
N GLY A 14 -9.90 8.40 -10.85
CA GLY A 14 -10.46 9.52 -11.61
C GLY A 14 -11.16 9.08 -12.90
N ARG A 15 -11.43 7.78 -13.04
CA ARG A 15 -12.12 7.16 -14.18
C ARG A 15 -12.91 5.94 -13.73
N PRO A 16 -13.97 5.55 -14.44
CA PRO A 16 -14.66 4.29 -14.17
C PRO A 16 -13.73 3.08 -14.37
N LEU A 17 -14.05 2.00 -13.67
CA LEU A 17 -13.41 0.69 -13.86
C LEU A 17 -13.83 0.09 -15.20
N SER A 18 -12.87 -0.54 -15.90
CA SER A 18 -13.19 -1.39 -17.04
C SER A 18 -13.88 -2.68 -16.59
N THR A 19 -14.41 -3.46 -17.54
CA THR A 19 -15.02 -4.77 -17.25
C THR A 19 -14.04 -5.71 -16.55
N ASP A 20 -12.79 -5.77 -17.02
CA ASP A 20 -11.75 -6.63 -16.46
C ASP A 20 -11.27 -6.16 -15.08
N GLU A 21 -11.27 -4.85 -14.85
CA GLU A 21 -10.95 -4.27 -13.54
C GLU A 21 -12.07 -4.54 -12.54
N THR A 22 -13.33 -4.43 -12.97
CA THR A 22 -14.53 -4.70 -12.15
C THR A 22 -14.57 -6.15 -11.68
N ALA A 23 -14.16 -7.10 -12.53
CA ALA A 23 -14.09 -8.51 -12.15
C ALA A 23 -13.02 -8.79 -11.08
N ARG A 24 -11.96 -7.97 -11.01
CA ARG A 24 -10.80 -8.17 -10.11
C ARG A 24 -10.84 -7.33 -8.83
N VAL A 25 -11.53 -6.18 -8.85
CA VAL A 25 -11.46 -5.17 -7.79
C VAL A 25 -11.82 -5.73 -6.41
N THR A 26 -12.81 -6.62 -6.34
CA THR A 26 -13.25 -7.22 -5.08
C THR A 26 -12.15 -8.07 -4.45
N GLY A 27 -11.50 -8.96 -5.23
CA GLY A 27 -10.40 -9.78 -4.73
C GLY A 27 -9.20 -8.93 -4.29
N LEU A 28 -8.86 -7.90 -5.05
CA LEU A 28 -7.77 -6.97 -4.71
C LEU A 28 -8.07 -6.18 -3.42
N LEU A 29 -9.32 -5.78 -3.20
CA LEU A 29 -9.74 -5.09 -1.98
C LEU A 29 -9.64 -6.01 -0.76
N ASP A 30 -10.01 -7.28 -0.90
CA ASP A 30 -9.89 -8.28 0.16
C ASP A 30 -8.43 -8.55 0.51
N GLU A 31 -7.57 -8.77 -0.49
CA GLU A 31 -6.12 -8.94 -0.29
C GLU A 31 -5.48 -7.72 0.37
N ALA A 32 -5.84 -6.52 -0.08
CA ALA A 32 -5.31 -5.27 0.47
C ALA A 32 -5.74 -5.10 1.93
N SER A 33 -6.99 -5.46 2.24
CA SER A 33 -7.52 -5.40 3.59
C SER A 33 -6.77 -6.36 4.51
N VAL A 34 -6.58 -7.63 4.11
CA VAL A 34 -5.80 -8.60 4.88
C VAL A 34 -4.38 -8.11 5.16
N MET A 35 -3.73 -7.50 4.17
CA MET A 35 -2.37 -6.96 4.34
C MET A 35 -2.34 -5.78 5.32
N VAL A 36 -3.30 -4.87 5.23
CA VAL A 36 -3.42 -3.70 6.10
C VAL A 36 -3.77 -4.11 7.53
N GLU A 37 -4.71 -5.04 7.70
CA GLU A 37 -5.09 -5.62 8.99
C GLU A 37 -3.91 -6.33 9.65
N GLY A 38 -3.19 -7.19 8.91
CA GLY A 38 -2.00 -7.88 9.41
C GLY A 38 -0.90 -6.91 9.83
N TRP A 39 -0.76 -5.79 9.11
CA TRP A 39 0.20 -4.75 9.47
C TRP A 39 -0.23 -3.97 10.72
N MET A 40 -1.50 -3.59 10.83
CA MET A 40 -2.03 -2.85 11.99
C MET A 40 -2.17 -3.73 13.24
N ARG A 41 -2.31 -5.05 13.07
CA ARG A 41 -2.64 -6.05 14.10
C ARG A 41 -3.99 -5.85 14.78
N CYS A 42 -4.89 -5.12 14.13
CA CYS A 42 -6.27 -4.93 14.55
C CYS A 42 -7.10 -4.36 13.40
N VAL A 43 -8.41 -4.40 13.57
CA VAL A 43 -9.37 -3.76 12.70
C VAL A 43 -10.01 -2.61 13.49
N PRO A 44 -9.76 -1.33 13.12
CA PRO A 44 -10.40 -0.21 13.80
C PRO A 44 -11.90 -0.15 13.42
N ASP A 45 -12.75 0.09 14.42
CA ASP A 45 -14.19 0.28 14.26
C ASP A 45 -14.63 1.58 14.97
N PRO A 46 -15.06 2.63 14.23
CA PRO A 46 -15.22 2.68 12.78
C PRO A 46 -13.88 2.75 12.03
N VAL A 47 -13.86 2.28 10.78
CA VAL A 47 -12.68 2.34 9.90
C VAL A 47 -12.33 3.81 9.57
N PRO A 48 -11.14 4.33 9.98
CA PRO A 48 -10.75 5.70 9.70
C PRO A 48 -10.53 5.94 8.21
N ASP A 49 -10.80 7.14 7.73
CA ASP A 49 -10.66 7.48 6.31
C ASP A 49 -9.21 7.32 5.80
N ALA A 50 -8.22 7.55 6.66
CA ALA A 50 -6.81 7.30 6.34
C ALA A 50 -6.55 5.82 5.95
N VAL A 51 -7.25 4.87 6.58
CA VAL A 51 -7.14 3.44 6.28
C VAL A 51 -7.80 3.15 4.93
N LYS A 52 -9.01 3.69 4.69
CA LYS A 52 -9.71 3.59 3.38
C LYS A 52 -8.86 4.14 2.24
N ILE A 53 -8.18 5.28 2.49
CA ILE A 53 -7.29 5.92 1.52
C ILE A 53 -6.12 5.01 1.15
N VAL A 54 -5.50 4.34 2.12
CA VAL A 54 -4.37 3.43 1.86
C VAL A 54 -4.83 2.20 1.08
N VAL A 55 -5.95 1.58 1.47
CA VAL A 55 -6.48 0.38 0.81
C VAL A 55 -6.89 0.69 -0.64
N SER A 56 -7.66 1.76 -0.85
CA SER A 56 -8.03 2.21 -2.21
C SER A 56 -6.81 2.55 -3.07
N ARG A 57 -5.77 3.16 -2.50
CA ARG A 57 -4.52 3.47 -3.21
C ARG A 57 -3.73 2.23 -3.59
N MET A 58 -3.68 1.21 -2.73
CA MET A 58 -3.01 -0.07 -3.05
C MET A 58 -3.67 -0.72 -4.27
N VAL A 59 -5.00 -0.81 -4.28
CA VAL A 59 -5.74 -1.41 -5.40
C VAL A 59 -5.62 -0.57 -6.67
N ALA A 60 -5.82 0.75 -6.59
CA ALA A 60 -5.68 1.65 -7.73
C ALA A 60 -4.29 1.56 -8.37
N ARG A 61 -3.24 1.38 -7.56
CA ARG A 61 -1.87 1.21 -8.06
C ARG A 61 -1.69 -0.07 -8.88
N VAL A 62 -2.25 -1.19 -8.42
CA VAL A 62 -2.20 -2.47 -9.17
C VAL A 62 -2.95 -2.34 -10.49
N LEU A 63 -4.15 -1.74 -10.47
CA LEU A 63 -4.95 -1.55 -11.68
C LEU A 63 -4.28 -0.59 -12.67
N ALA A 64 -3.63 0.46 -12.19
CA ALA A 64 -2.88 1.40 -13.04
C ALA A 64 -1.65 0.76 -13.70
N VAL A 65 -0.97 -0.18 -13.02
CA VAL A 65 0.17 -0.93 -13.56
C VAL A 65 -0.28 -1.93 -14.62
N GLY A 66 -1.41 -2.61 -14.41
CA GLY A 66 -1.93 -3.61 -15.36
C GLY A 66 -2.57 -3.06 -16.62
N GLY A 67 -2.80 -1.74 -16.71
CA GLY A 67 -3.49 -1.09 -17.83
C GLY A 67 -2.61 -0.19 -18.71
N ALA A 68 -1.31 -0.12 -18.46
CA ALA A 68 -0.43 0.81 -19.15
C ALA A 68 0.76 0.07 -19.78
N ASP A 69 0.70 -0.10 -21.10
CA ASP A 69 1.83 -0.50 -21.96
C ASP A 69 3.05 0.46 -21.86
N ASN A 70 2.97 1.51 -21.04
CA ASN A 70 4.01 2.52 -20.80
C ASN A 70 4.07 3.01 -19.34
N ALA A 71 3.58 2.26 -18.35
CA ALA A 71 3.75 2.65 -16.95
C ALA A 71 5.24 2.57 -16.55
N PRO A 72 5.77 3.54 -15.77
CA PRO A 72 7.11 3.44 -15.20
C PRO A 72 7.22 2.13 -14.42
N GLU A 73 8.28 1.35 -14.69
CA GLU A 73 8.42 -0.01 -14.16
C GLU A 73 8.09 -0.07 -12.66
N PRO A 74 7.09 -0.88 -12.26
CA PRO A 74 6.70 -1.00 -10.88
C PRO A 74 7.85 -1.58 -10.08
N GLY A 75 8.26 -0.86 -9.03
CA GLY A 75 9.17 -1.41 -8.03
C GLY A 75 10.43 -0.62 -7.75
N VAL A 76 10.76 0.47 -8.44
CA VAL A 76 11.96 1.25 -8.08
C VAL A 76 11.80 1.88 -6.68
N SER A 77 12.41 1.26 -5.67
CA SER A 77 12.36 1.70 -4.28
C SER A 77 13.41 2.75 -3.95
N GLN A 78 14.48 2.81 -4.75
CA GLN A 78 15.57 3.78 -4.65
C GLN A 78 16.24 3.86 -6.02
N LEU A 79 16.29 5.08 -6.58
CA LEU A 79 17.06 5.42 -7.76
C LEU A 79 18.29 6.22 -7.28
N GLN A 80 19.45 5.58 -7.22
CA GLN A 80 20.70 6.28 -6.91
C GLN A 80 21.47 6.47 -8.21
N ALA A 81 21.39 7.67 -8.77
CA ALA A 81 22.15 8.08 -9.94
C ALA A 81 23.39 8.85 -9.48
N THR A 82 24.55 8.19 -9.46
CA THR A 82 25.84 8.85 -9.23
C THR A 82 26.44 9.20 -10.59
N MET A 83 26.58 10.49 -10.90
CA MET A 83 27.15 10.94 -12.18
C MET A 83 28.69 10.87 -12.13
N GLY A 84 29.23 9.77 -12.68
CA GLY A 84 30.63 9.39 -12.88
C GLY A 84 30.66 8.17 -13.83
N ILE A 85 31.73 7.36 -13.97
CA ILE A 85 31.73 6.14 -14.83
C ILE A 85 30.51 5.27 -14.48
N PHE A 86 29.51 5.29 -15.37
CA PHE A 86 28.11 5.32 -14.96
C PHE A 86 27.58 3.94 -14.50
N GLY A 87 27.28 3.83 -13.20
CA GLY A 87 26.44 2.78 -12.64
C GLY A 87 25.08 3.37 -12.23
N VAL A 88 23.99 2.90 -12.84
CA VAL A 88 22.64 3.16 -12.34
C VAL A 88 22.24 1.98 -11.46
N ASN A 89 22.24 2.17 -10.14
CA ASN A 89 21.73 1.13 -9.25
C ASN A 89 20.23 1.35 -9.05
N ARG A 90 19.41 0.45 -9.59
CA ARG A 90 17.95 0.40 -9.39
C ARG A 90 17.68 -0.68 -8.35
N SER A 91 17.21 -0.30 -7.18
CA SER A 91 16.65 -1.29 -6.24
C SER A 91 15.19 -1.51 -6.57
N TYR A 92 14.81 -2.77 -6.77
CA TYR A 92 13.43 -3.17 -6.99
C TYR A 92 12.86 -3.75 -5.69
N SER A 93 11.67 -3.27 -5.28
CA SER A 93 10.90 -3.88 -4.21
C SER A 93 10.31 -5.19 -4.72
N SER A 94 10.75 -6.33 -4.19
CA SER A 94 10.28 -7.67 -4.59
C SER A 94 8.76 -7.85 -4.49
N ASP A 95 8.10 -7.06 -3.64
CA ASP A 95 6.64 -7.05 -3.50
C ASP A 95 5.90 -6.41 -4.69
N ALA A 96 6.56 -5.61 -5.53
CA ALA A 96 5.93 -4.94 -6.67
C ALA A 96 5.87 -5.82 -7.94
N THR A 97 6.66 -6.90 -8.01
CA THR A 97 6.76 -7.79 -9.17
C THR A 97 5.89 -9.04 -9.06
N SER A 98 5.24 -9.30 -7.91
CA SER A 98 4.39 -10.48 -7.69
C SER A 98 2.97 -10.36 -8.25
N GLY A 99 2.61 -9.20 -8.84
CA GLY A 99 1.28 -8.96 -9.42
C GLY A 99 0.15 -8.73 -8.40
N GLY A 100 0.41 -8.92 -7.11
CA GLY A 100 -0.51 -8.64 -6.02
C GLY A 100 -0.43 -7.21 -5.49
N VAL A 101 -1.28 -6.88 -4.52
CA VAL A 101 -1.21 -5.60 -3.80
C VAL A 101 0.00 -5.53 -2.87
N TRP A 102 0.58 -4.33 -2.69
CA TRP A 102 1.71 -4.14 -1.78
C TRP A 102 1.64 -2.83 -0.99
N LEU A 103 2.16 -2.87 0.24
CA LEU A 103 2.30 -1.72 1.13
C LEU A 103 3.62 -0.97 0.88
N THR A 104 3.54 0.30 0.51
CA THR A 104 4.74 1.15 0.42
C THR A 104 5.20 1.64 1.80
N LYS A 105 6.41 2.18 1.86
CA LYS A 105 6.92 2.86 3.07
C LYS A 105 6.03 4.02 3.50
N GLN A 106 5.49 4.78 2.55
CA GLN A 106 4.58 5.89 2.83
C GLN A 106 3.26 5.40 3.41
N ASP A 107 2.68 4.35 2.82
CA ASP A 107 1.43 3.75 3.30
C ASP A 107 1.61 3.22 4.74
N LYS A 108 2.74 2.57 5.03
CA LYS A 108 3.11 2.14 6.39
C LYS A 108 3.27 3.33 7.35
N ALA A 109 3.79 4.47 6.90
CA ALA A 109 3.88 5.66 7.74
C ALA A 109 2.50 6.23 8.07
N THR A 110 1.60 6.28 7.09
CA THR A 110 0.20 6.72 7.26
C THR A 110 -0.58 5.80 8.20
N LEU A 111 -0.39 4.48 8.11
CA LEU A 111 -1.09 3.51 8.97
C LEU A 111 -0.56 3.47 10.41
N ARG A 112 0.66 3.95 10.65
CA ARG A 112 1.36 3.83 11.95
C ARG A 112 0.59 4.32 13.17
N PRO A 113 -0.16 5.43 13.11
CA PRO A 113 -0.96 5.89 14.23
C PRO A 113 -2.16 4.98 14.55
N PHE A 114 -2.62 4.19 13.58
CA PHE A 114 -3.85 3.39 13.68
C PHE A 114 -3.60 1.92 14.07
N GLY A 115 -2.33 1.51 14.15
CA GLY A 115 -1.98 0.13 14.51
C GLY A 115 -2.05 -0.12 16.02
N CYS A 116 -2.57 -1.28 16.41
CA CYS A 116 -2.63 -1.76 17.79
C CYS A 116 -1.32 -2.42 18.24
N ARG A 117 -0.19 -1.84 17.83
CA ARG A 117 1.14 -2.32 18.21
C ARG A 117 1.41 -1.89 19.65
N GLY A 118 1.85 -2.81 20.50
CA GLY A 118 2.21 -2.51 21.89
C GLY A 118 3.13 -1.30 21.96
N ARG A 119 2.76 -0.30 22.78
CA ARG A 119 3.61 0.87 23.00
C ARG A 119 4.75 0.45 23.92
N VAL A 120 5.99 0.53 23.41
CA VAL A 120 7.19 0.40 24.24
C VAL A 120 7.41 1.74 24.94
N GLY A 121 7.21 1.75 26.25
CA GLY A 121 7.56 2.88 27.12
C GLY A 121 8.85 2.59 27.87
N ASN A 122 9.70 3.60 28.05
CA ASN A 122 10.84 3.48 28.95
C ASN A 122 10.31 3.48 30.39
N VAL A 123 10.43 2.36 31.10
CA VAL A 123 10.17 2.31 32.54
C VAL A 123 11.43 2.78 33.25
N GLY A 124 11.34 3.94 33.91
CA GLY A 124 12.44 4.47 34.69
C GLY A 124 12.82 3.48 35.78
N THR A 125 14.00 2.88 35.67
CA THR A 125 14.61 2.11 36.75
C THR A 125 15.15 3.10 37.79
N SER A 126 14.26 3.68 38.59
CA SER A 126 14.68 4.43 39.77
C SER A 126 15.40 3.45 40.69
N LYS A 127 16.66 3.75 40.94
CA LYS A 127 17.63 2.91 41.63
C LYS A 127 17.20 2.74 43.08
N TRP A 128 17.24 1.50 43.55
CA TRP A 128 17.37 1.19 44.98
C TRP A 128 18.63 1.85 45.55
#